data_AF-A0A1M6DFK8-F1
#
_entry.id   AF-A0A1M6DFK8-F1
#
_cell.length_a   1.000
_cell.length_b   1.000
_cell.length_c   1.000
_cell.angle_alpha   90.00
_cell.angle_beta   90.00
_cell.angle_gamma   90.00
#
_symmetry.space_group_name_H-M   'P 1'
#
loop_
_entity.id
_entity.type
_entity.pdbx_description
1 polymer ?
#
loop_
_entity_poly.entity_id
_entity_poly.type
_entity_poly.pdbx_seq_one_letter_code
_entity_poly.pdbx_strand_id
1 'polypeptide(L)'
;MVKKFRDEAGFSMLELIIYISIVGIILAVAVPKYNNAIVMANTARIQADLQTLDGAVMMYYTETGQYPGTIGDLDDYIKNVTELHPPKGKYMLKDGTVGEISDSEYTIDVEENEALCDGHRLADFGRQEKTGRGTE
;
A
#
# COMPACT_ATOMS: atom_id res chain seq x y z
N MET A 1 65.94 -14.81 20.74
CA MET A 1 64.90 -13.91 20.21
C MET A 1 63.82 -14.78 19.56
N VAL A 2 62.73 -15.07 20.27
CA VAL A 2 61.68 -15.99 19.81
C VAL A 2 60.67 -15.20 18.97
N LYS A 3 60.51 -15.58 17.70
CA LYS A 3 59.63 -14.92 16.74
C LYS A 3 58.21 -15.47 16.93
N LYS A 4 57.29 -14.66 17.48
CA LYS A 4 55.86 -15.01 17.54
C LYS A 4 55.32 -15.09 16.11
N PHE A 5 54.83 -16.25 15.69
CA PHE A 5 53.95 -16.35 14.53
C PHE A 5 52.62 -15.70 14.94
N ARG A 6 52.20 -14.72 14.14
CA ARG A 6 50.93 -14.01 14.33
C ARG A 6 49.85 -14.95 13.78
N ASP A 7 48.92 -15.37 14.63
CA ASP A 7 47.71 -16.10 14.21
C ASP A 7 46.87 -15.17 13.33
N GLU A 8 47.12 -15.22 12.03
CA GLU A 8 46.19 -14.68 11.03
C GLU A 8 45.09 -15.73 10.84
N ALA A 9 44.07 -15.65 11.69
CA ALA A 9 42.84 -16.42 11.52
C ALA A 9 42.17 -16.01 10.21
N GLY A 10 42.42 -16.79 9.15
CA GLY A 10 41.81 -16.61 7.84
C GLY A 10 40.39 -17.16 7.80
N PHE A 11 39.48 -16.40 7.20
CA PHE A 11 38.12 -16.83 6.91
C PHE A 11 38.12 -17.94 5.83
N SER A 12 37.40 -19.03 6.07
CA SER A 12 37.32 -20.13 5.10
C SER A 12 36.31 -19.81 4.00
N MET A 13 36.64 -20.12 2.74
CA MET A 13 35.67 -20.03 1.65
C MET A 13 34.44 -20.92 1.89
N LEU A 14 34.63 -22.05 2.58
CA LEU A 14 33.52 -22.93 2.96
C LEU A 14 32.57 -22.26 3.95
N GLU A 15 33.10 -21.45 4.87
CA GLU A 15 32.32 -20.73 5.87
C GLU A 15 31.44 -19.66 5.22
N LEU A 16 31.97 -18.95 4.23
CA LEU A 16 31.18 -18.01 3.43
C LEU A 16 30.06 -18.72 2.66
N ILE A 17 30.37 -19.85 2.03
CA ILE A 17 29.41 -20.61 1.20
C ILE A 17 28.23 -21.10 2.04
N ILE A 18 28.49 -21.67 3.22
CA ILE A 18 27.42 -22.13 4.11
C ILE A 18 26.58 -20.94 4.60
N TYR A 19 27.22 -19.81 4.93
CA TYR A 19 26.53 -18.61 5.40
C TYR A 19 25.55 -18.05 4.35
N ILE A 20 26.03 -17.81 3.12
CA ILE A 20 25.17 -17.28 2.04
C ILE A 20 24.10 -18.27 1.62
N SER A 21 24.35 -19.58 1.77
CA SER A 21 23.36 -20.63 1.51
C SER A 21 22.18 -20.55 2.48
N ILE A 22 22.46 -20.39 3.78
CA ILE A 22 21.42 -20.24 4.80
C ILE A 22 20.63 -18.94 4.58
N VAL A 23 21.32 -17.82 4.31
CA VAL A 23 20.66 -16.54 3.98
C VAL A 23 19.78 -16.67 2.74
N GLY A 24 20.25 -17.36 1.69
CA GLY A 24 19.48 -17.60 0.47
C GLY A 24 18.18 -18.38 0.71
N ILE A 25 18.21 -19.41 1.56
CA ILE A 25 17.01 -20.20 1.92
C ILE A 25 15.98 -19.32 2.64
N ILE A 26 16.42 -18.47 3.58
CA ILE A 26 15.52 -17.56 4.30
C ILE A 26 14.92 -16.53 3.34
N LEU A 27 15.75 -15.92 2.49
CA LEU A 27 15.30 -14.90 1.53
C LEU A 27 14.27 -15.45 0.54
N ALA A 28 14.40 -16.70 0.11
CA ALA A 28 13.46 -17.34 -0.82
C ALA A 28 12.00 -17.32 -0.30
N VAL A 29 11.79 -17.44 1.02
CA VAL A 29 10.46 -17.38 1.64
C VAL A 29 10.12 -15.96 2.12
N ALA A 30 11.12 -15.19 2.58
CA ALA A 30 10.91 -13.87 3.15
C ALA A 30 10.45 -12.83 2.12
N VAL A 31 11.09 -12.78 0.94
CA VAL A 31 10.82 -11.77 -0.10
C VAL A 31 9.36 -11.77 -0.59
N PRO A 32 8.76 -12.91 -1.01
CA PRO A 32 7.37 -12.90 -1.48
C PRO A 32 6.39 -12.51 -0.37
N LYS A 33 6.66 -12.90 0.88
CA LYS A 33 5.82 -12.52 2.04
C LYS A 33 5.92 -11.02 2.33
N TYR A 34 7.13 -10.47 2.27
CA TYR A 34 7.35 -9.03 2.46
C TYR A 34 6.62 -8.22 1.40
N ASN A 35 6.74 -8.61 0.12
CA ASN A 35 6.05 -7.92 -0.97
C ASN A 35 4.53 -7.92 -0.76
N ASN A 36 3.94 -9.06 -0.40
CA ASN A 36 2.50 -9.13 -0.11
C ASN A 36 2.10 -8.23 1.08
N ALA A 37 2.91 -8.17 2.14
CA ALA A 37 2.66 -7.30 3.28
C ALA A 37 2.65 -5.82 2.90
N ILE A 38 3.56 -5.39 2.01
CA ILE A 38 3.57 -4.01 1.49
C ILE A 38 2.30 -3.73 0.67
N VAL A 39 1.87 -4.65 -0.19
CA VAL A 39 0.61 -4.46 -0.95
C VAL A 39 -0.58 -4.32 0.00
N MET A 40 -0.69 -5.17 1.03
CA MET A 40 -1.75 -5.08 2.04
C MET A 40 -1.71 -3.75 2.80
N ALA A 41 -0.52 -3.28 3.18
CA ALA A 41 -0.34 -2.01 3.89
C ALA A 41 -0.76 -0.82 3.02
N ASN A 42 -0.38 -0.81 1.74
CA ASN A 42 -0.80 0.21 0.79
C ASN A 42 -2.32 0.21 0.60
N THR A 43 -2.93 -0.96 0.44
CA THR A 43 -4.39 -1.08 0.32
C THR A 43 -5.12 -0.59 1.57
N ALA A 44 -4.65 -0.95 2.76
CA ALA A 44 -5.24 -0.47 4.02
C ALA A 44 -5.11 1.04 4.18
N ARG A 45 -3.97 1.62 3.76
CA ARG A 45 -3.77 3.08 3.78
C ARG A 45 -4.74 3.78 2.82
N ILE A 46 -4.86 3.30 1.58
CA ILE A 46 -5.82 3.85 0.61
C ILE A 46 -7.24 3.80 1.17
N GLN A 47 -7.64 2.70 1.81
CA GLN A 47 -8.96 2.60 2.43
C GLN A 47 -9.16 3.62 3.55
N ALA A 48 -8.17 3.83 4.41
CA ALA A 48 -8.27 4.81 5.49
C ALA A 48 -8.36 6.25 4.94
N ASP A 49 -7.58 6.55 3.91
CA ASP A 49 -7.56 7.86 3.25
C ASP A 49 -8.91 8.12 2.56
N LEU A 50 -9.42 7.17 1.76
CA LEU A 50 -10.73 7.26 1.11
C LEU A 50 -11.88 7.37 2.12
N GLN A 51 -11.87 6.59 3.20
CA GLN A 51 -12.89 6.70 4.25
C GLN A 51 -12.90 8.08 4.91
N THR A 52 -11.72 8.70 5.07
CA THR A 52 -11.60 10.05 5.60
C THR A 52 -12.15 11.08 4.61
N LEU A 53 -11.83 10.92 3.33
CA LEU A 53 -12.33 11.77 2.24
C LEU A 53 -13.87 11.69 2.13
N ASP A 54 -14.45 10.49 2.10
CA ASP A 54 -15.90 10.29 2.06
C ASP A 54 -16.60 10.93 3.27
N GLY A 55 -15.99 10.83 4.46
CA GLY A 55 -16.46 11.51 5.66
C GLY A 55 -16.49 13.03 5.52
N ALA A 56 -15.45 13.60 4.93
CA ALA A 56 -15.38 15.04 4.69
C ALA A 56 -16.34 15.50 3.58
N VAL A 57 -16.56 14.66 2.55
CA VAL A 57 -17.57 14.92 1.50
C VAL A 57 -18.97 15.06 2.12
N MET A 58 -19.33 14.15 3.04
CA MET A 58 -20.61 14.22 3.76
C MET A 58 -20.71 15.47 4.64
N MET A 59 -19.61 15.88 5.28
CA MET A 59 -19.57 17.07 6.12
C MET A 59 -19.73 18.34 5.28
N TYR A 60 -19.03 18.43 4.15
CA TYR A 60 -19.16 19.53 3.17
C TYR A 60 -20.61 19.67 2.69
N TYR A 61 -21.27 18.56 2.36
CA TYR A 61 -22.67 18.56 1.95
C TYR A 61 -23.61 19.04 3.07
N THR A 62 -23.33 18.66 4.32
CA THR A 62 -24.15 19.07 5.47
C THR A 62 -24.08 20.57 5.72
N GLU A 63 -22.94 21.21 5.48
CA GLU A 63 -22.76 22.65 5.72
C GLU A 63 -23.17 23.52 4.53
N THR A 64 -22.86 23.10 3.30
CA THR A 64 -23.07 23.90 2.09
C THR A 64 -24.33 23.53 1.32
N GLY A 65 -24.88 22.33 1.54
CA GLY A 65 -25.99 21.76 0.79
C GLY A 65 -25.62 21.30 -0.64
N GLN A 66 -24.34 21.33 -1.00
CA GLN A 66 -23.81 20.92 -2.30
C GLN A 66 -22.69 19.90 -2.11
N TYR A 67 -22.43 19.05 -3.10
CA TYR A 67 -21.30 18.14 -3.06
C TYR A 67 -20.03 18.81 -3.62
N PRO A 68 -18.83 18.44 -3.11
CA PRO A 68 -17.58 18.96 -3.62
C PRO A 68 -17.32 18.45 -5.05
N GLY A 69 -16.79 19.31 -5.91
CA GLY A 69 -16.44 18.93 -7.29
C GLY A 69 -15.01 18.41 -7.41
N THR A 70 -14.16 18.78 -6.47
CA THR A 70 -12.74 18.43 -6.42
C THR A 70 -12.28 18.18 -5.00
N ILE A 71 -11.12 17.54 -4.85
CA ILE A 71 -10.51 17.35 -3.52
C ILE A 71 -10.11 18.67 -2.86
N GLY A 72 -9.78 19.70 -3.66
CA GLY A 72 -9.44 21.02 -3.13
C GLY A 72 -10.59 21.70 -2.37
N ASP A 73 -11.84 21.34 -2.65
CA ASP A 73 -13.01 21.90 -1.96
C ASP A 73 -13.12 21.40 -0.50
N LEU A 74 -12.35 20.38 -0.13
CA LEU A 74 -12.35 19.75 1.19
C LEU A 74 -11.26 20.29 2.13
N ASP A 75 -10.52 21.34 1.76
CA ASP A 75 -9.37 21.87 2.52
C ASP A 75 -9.77 22.34 3.94
N ASP A 76 -10.96 22.90 4.10
CA ASP A 76 -11.48 23.33 5.40
C ASP A 76 -11.85 22.14 6.32
N TYR A 77 -12.02 20.94 5.76
CA TYR A 77 -12.54 19.76 6.44
C TYR A 77 -11.44 18.71 6.70
N ILE A 78 -10.40 18.67 5.86
CA ILE A 78 -9.26 17.77 5.99
C ILE A 78 -7.97 18.60 5.97
N LYS A 79 -7.16 18.43 7.01
CA LYS A 79 -5.86 19.09 7.08
C LYS A 79 -4.95 18.62 5.96
N ASN A 80 -4.37 19.56 5.23
CA ASN A 80 -3.44 19.33 4.13
C ASN A 80 -4.02 18.39 3.06
N VAL A 81 -5.29 18.54 2.71
CA VAL A 81 -5.95 17.69 1.71
C VAL A 81 -5.22 17.73 0.35
N THR A 82 -4.61 18.87 0.04
CA THR A 82 -3.80 19.10 -1.17
C THR A 82 -2.45 18.38 -1.18
N GLU A 83 -1.94 17.95 -0.02
CA GLU A 83 -0.74 17.12 0.11
C GLU A 83 -1.08 15.62 0.30
N LEU A 84 -2.38 15.29 0.37
CA LEU A 84 -2.83 13.92 0.55
C LEU A 84 -2.68 13.17 -0.77
N HIS A 85 -1.65 12.34 -0.85
CA HIS A 85 -1.38 11.50 -2.00
C HIS A 85 -1.44 10.01 -1.63
N PRO A 86 -1.96 9.16 -2.53
CA PRO A 86 -1.96 7.74 -2.31
C PRO A 86 -0.54 7.19 -2.18
N PRO A 87 -0.35 6.09 -1.42
CA PRO A 87 0.94 5.45 -1.31
C PRO A 87 1.42 4.93 -2.67
N LYS A 88 2.70 5.13 -2.96
CA LYS A 88 3.33 4.58 -4.17
C LYS A 88 3.49 3.07 -4.05
N GLY A 89 3.31 2.40 -5.18
CA GLY A 89 3.47 0.96 -5.34
C GLY A 89 2.14 0.22 -5.46
N LYS A 90 2.21 -1.09 -5.22
CA LYS A 90 1.09 -1.99 -5.53
C LYS A 90 0.00 -1.92 -4.47
N TYR A 91 -1.24 -2.08 -4.91
CA TYR A 91 -2.42 -2.31 -4.07
C TYR A 91 -3.21 -3.50 -4.64
N MET A 92 -4.18 -4.00 -3.88
CA MET A 92 -5.06 -5.07 -4.33
C MET A 92 -6.52 -4.68 -4.20
N LEU A 93 -7.28 -5.18 -5.15
CA LEU A 93 -8.73 -5.08 -5.19
C LEU A 93 -9.35 -6.43 -4.80
N LYS A 94 -10.61 -6.37 -4.37
CA LYS A 94 -11.37 -7.55 -3.94
C LYS A 94 -11.66 -8.54 -5.07
N ASP A 95 -11.62 -8.08 -6.32
CA ASP A 95 -11.73 -8.93 -7.51
C ASP A 95 -10.47 -9.81 -7.74
N GLY A 96 -9.38 -9.53 -7.03
CA GLY A 96 -8.09 -10.21 -7.16
C GLY A 96 -7.09 -9.49 -8.07
N THR A 97 -7.46 -8.37 -8.66
CA THR A 97 -6.59 -7.51 -9.46
C THR A 97 -5.58 -6.80 -8.55
N VAL A 98 -4.33 -6.73 -9.01
CA VAL A 98 -3.26 -5.96 -8.35
C VAL A 98 -2.91 -4.78 -9.24
N GLY A 99 -3.30 -3.59 -8.82
CA GLY A 99 -2.92 -2.33 -9.46
C GLY A 99 -1.62 -1.76 -8.90
N GLU A 100 -1.10 -0.70 -9.53
CA GLU A 100 0.13 -0.04 -9.13
C GLU A 100 0.03 1.48 -9.27
N ILE A 101 0.23 2.19 -8.17
CA ILE A 101 0.20 3.65 -8.11
C ILE A 101 1.62 4.16 -8.29
N SER A 102 1.85 4.92 -9.36
CA SER A 102 3.16 5.54 -9.63
C SER A 102 3.18 7.04 -9.29
N ASP A 103 2.12 7.78 -9.67
CA ASP A 103 1.95 9.21 -9.40
C ASP A 103 0.47 9.65 -9.44
N SER A 104 -0.44 8.76 -9.03
CA SER A 104 -1.88 9.06 -9.03
C SER A 104 -2.25 10.02 -7.90
N GLU A 105 -3.27 10.85 -8.12
CA GLU A 105 -3.93 11.65 -7.08
C GLU A 105 -5.27 11.03 -6.71
N TYR A 106 -5.79 11.38 -5.53
CA TYR A 106 -7.18 11.10 -5.20
C TYR A 106 -8.09 12.02 -6.03
N THR A 107 -9.25 11.52 -6.44
CA THR A 107 -10.25 12.31 -7.18
C THR A 107 -11.63 12.16 -6.54
N ILE A 108 -12.56 13.05 -6.84
CA ILE A 108 -13.97 12.92 -6.46
C ILE A 108 -14.76 12.46 -7.68
N ASP A 109 -15.56 11.42 -7.52
CA ASP A 109 -16.62 11.09 -8.46
C ASP A 109 -17.77 12.07 -8.27
N VAL A 110 -17.96 12.99 -9.22
CA VAL A 110 -19.01 14.01 -9.12
C VAL A 110 -20.42 13.45 -9.36
N GLU A 111 -20.56 12.26 -9.93
CA GLU A 111 -21.86 11.63 -10.13
C GLU A 111 -22.32 10.93 -8.85
N GLU A 112 -21.38 10.28 -8.18
CA GLU A 112 -21.67 9.39 -7.06
C GLU A 112 -21.30 10.01 -5.70
N ASN A 113 -20.58 11.14 -5.72
CA ASN A 113 -20.14 11.91 -4.57
C ASN A 113 -19.25 11.12 -3.60
N GLU A 114 -18.39 10.28 -4.16
CA GLU A 114 -17.46 9.43 -3.42
C GLU A 114 -16.02 9.74 -3.83
N ALA A 115 -15.07 9.55 -2.93
CA ALA A 115 -13.66 9.65 -3.25
C ALA A 115 -13.18 8.40 -4.00
N LEU A 116 -12.34 8.62 -5.01
CA LEU A 116 -11.74 7.60 -5.84
C LEU A 116 -10.21 7.62 -5.70
N CYS A 117 -9.63 6.43 -5.78
CA CYS A 117 -8.19 6.25 -5.92
C CYS A 117 -7.95 5.39 -7.17
N ASP A 118 -7.20 5.92 -8.14
CA ASP A 118 -6.93 5.24 -9.42
C ASP A 118 -8.23 4.79 -10.14
N GLY A 119 -9.31 5.55 -9.99
CA GLY A 119 -10.64 5.23 -10.55
C GLY A 119 -11.45 4.17 -9.78
N HIS A 120 -10.95 3.69 -8.64
CA HIS A 120 -11.62 2.70 -7.79
C HIS A 120 -12.18 3.33 -6.52
N ARG A 121 -13.31 2.81 -6.05
CA ARG A 121 -14.00 3.25 -4.83
C ARG A 121 -13.45 2.54 -3.61
N LEU A 122 -13.70 3.08 -2.42
CA LEU A 122 -13.34 2.47 -1.13
C LEU A 122 -13.72 0.98 -1.06
N ALA A 123 -14.92 0.63 -1.55
CA ALA A 123 -15.46 -0.72 -1.49
C ALA A 123 -14.67 -1.75 -2.33
N ASP A 124 -13.97 -1.30 -3.37
CA ASP A 124 -13.22 -2.17 -4.29
C ASP A 124 -11.89 -2.63 -3.70
N PHE A 125 -11.31 -1.82 -2.80
CA PHE A 125 -10.05 -2.14 -2.16
C PHE A 125 -10.24 -3.23 -1.10
N GLY A 126 -9.29 -4.17 -1.07
CA GLY A 126 -9.22 -5.14 0.02
C GLY A 126 -8.80 -6.52 -0.43
N ARG A 127 -8.73 -7.43 0.53
CA ARG A 127 -8.37 -8.81 0.27
C ARG A 127 -9.37 -9.42 -0.71
N GLN A 128 -8.87 -10.17 -1.69
CA GLN A 128 -9.70 -10.90 -2.63
C GLN A 128 -10.82 -11.65 -1.90
N GLU A 129 -12.06 -11.30 -2.21
CA GLU A 129 -13.20 -12.09 -1.76
C GLU A 129 -13.27 -13.31 -2.67
N LYS A 130 -13.25 -14.51 -2.07
CA LYS A 130 -13.64 -15.70 -2.83
C LYS A 130 -15.12 -15.50 -3.14
N THR A 131 -15.43 -15.07 -4.36
CA THR A 131 -16.80 -15.15 -4.92
C THR A 131 -17.17 -16.64 -5.00
N GLY A 132 -17.57 -17.17 -3.85
CA GLY A 132 -18.28 -18.43 -3.72
C GLY A 132 -19.75 -18.13 -4.02
N ARG A 133 -20.08 -18.04 -5.30
CA ARG A 133 -21.42 -18.37 -5.77
C ARG A 133 -21.28 -19.09 -7.11
N GLY A 134 -21.10 -20.40 -7.00
CA GLY A 134 -21.76 -21.26 -7.97
C GLY A 134 -23.25 -20.97 -7.83
N THR A 135 -23.79 -20.21 -8.77
CA THR A 135 -25.21 -20.24 -9.10
C THR A 135 -25.31 -21.16 -10.31
N GLU A 136 -25.77 -22.37 -10.02
CA GLU A 136 -26.64 -23.25 -10.84
C GLU A 136 -26.53 -23.16 -12.37
#